data_AF-A0A1E7F8W9-F1
#
_entry.id   AF-A0A1E7F8W9-F1
#
_cell.length_a   1.000
_cell.length_b   1.000
_cell.length_c   1.000
_cell.angle_alpha   90.00
_cell.angle_beta   90.00
_cell.angle_gamma   90.00
#
_symmetry.space_group_name_H-M   'P 1'
#
loop_
_entity.id
_entity.type
_entity.pdbx_description
1 polymer ?
#
loop_
_entity_poly.entity_id
_entity_poly.type
_entity_poly.pdbx_seq_one_letter_code
_entity_poly.pdbx_strand_id
1 'polypeptide(L)'
;MKKYKNPRDWEPIAKEHSMGKSAKECHERWIRYLKPGVRKGQWTDQEDSIVIDAVTNSSEQPFTRWSDLAQRLPGRVGKQIRDRWVNHLNPNINHLPFSREDDLLLWEGHKKLGKRWVEISTKSFNSTRSENHIKNRWYSASFKKFISNEFGPDAYSGGKASKGKDDKPKTQMKQLKEEDPATKCAA
;
A
#
# COMPACT_ATOMS: atom_id res chain seq x y z
N MET A 1 -7.50 -20.12 -27.01
CA MET A 1 -7.27 -18.97 -26.10
C MET A 1 -7.77 -17.70 -26.75
N LYS A 2 -8.75 -17.00 -26.17
CA LYS A 2 -9.24 -15.72 -26.72
C LYS A 2 -8.10 -14.70 -26.64
N LYS A 3 -7.60 -14.23 -27.79
CA LYS A 3 -6.59 -13.15 -27.86
C LYS A 3 -7.30 -11.84 -27.52
N TYR A 4 -7.22 -11.41 -26.26
CA TYR A 4 -7.73 -10.11 -25.85
C TYR A 4 -6.89 -9.01 -26.50
N LYS A 5 -7.41 -8.41 -27.57
CA LYS A 5 -6.79 -7.27 -28.29
C LYS A 5 -7.06 -5.99 -27.49
N ASN A 6 -6.11 -5.05 -27.52
CA ASN A 6 -6.33 -3.71 -26.95
C ASN A 6 -7.51 -3.05 -27.68
N PRO A 7 -8.63 -2.74 -26.99
CA PRO A 7 -9.74 -1.98 -27.55
C PRO A 7 -9.25 -0.60 -28.03
N ARG A 8 -9.74 -0.17 -29.20
CA ARG A 8 -9.48 1.20 -29.70
C ARG A 8 -10.28 2.25 -28.94
N ASP A 9 -11.45 1.88 -28.43
CA ASP A 9 -12.30 2.71 -27.60
C ASP A 9 -12.57 2.01 -26.26
N TRP A 10 -12.37 2.75 -25.18
CA TRP A 10 -12.53 2.30 -23.80
C TRP A 10 -13.79 2.88 -23.13
N GLU A 11 -14.49 3.81 -23.79
CA GLU A 11 -15.77 4.38 -23.31
C GLU A 11 -16.83 3.32 -22.99
N PRO A 12 -17.08 2.31 -23.86
CA PRO A 12 -18.08 1.28 -23.54
C PRO A 12 -17.67 0.44 -22.33
N ILE A 13 -16.39 0.08 -22.22
CA ILE A 13 -15.84 -0.71 -21.12
C ILE A 13 -15.91 0.07 -19.80
N ALA A 14 -15.66 1.38 -19.85
CA ALA A 14 -15.81 2.27 -18.71
C ALA A 14 -17.26 2.27 -18.19
N LYS A 15 -18.23 2.45 -19.09
CA LYS A 15 -19.67 2.49 -18.77
C LYS A 15 -20.19 1.16 -18.23
N GLU A 16 -19.80 0.06 -18.84
CA GLU A 16 -20.36 -1.26 -18.53
C GLU A 16 -19.75 -1.91 -17.29
N HIS A 17 -18.43 -1.76 -17.09
CA HIS A 17 -17.70 -2.63 -16.15
C HIS A 17 -16.90 -1.89 -15.09
N SER A 18 -16.81 -0.57 -15.16
CA SER A 18 -15.72 0.13 -14.47
C SER A 18 -16.15 0.94 -13.26
N MET A 19 -17.34 0.70 -12.70
CA MET A 19 -17.80 1.22 -11.40
C MET A 19 -17.45 2.71 -11.18
N GLY A 20 -17.77 3.56 -12.17
CA GLY A 20 -17.51 5.00 -12.13
C GLY A 20 -16.10 5.44 -12.54
N LYS A 21 -15.28 4.54 -13.12
CA LYS A 21 -13.96 4.87 -13.69
C LYS A 21 -14.08 5.34 -15.13
N SER A 22 -13.25 6.31 -15.49
CA SER A 22 -13.13 6.84 -16.85
C SER A 22 -12.48 5.85 -17.81
N ALA A 23 -12.73 6.02 -19.12
CA ALA A 23 -12.11 5.24 -20.19
C ALA A 23 -10.57 5.20 -20.07
N LYS A 24 -9.95 6.34 -19.73
CA LYS A 24 -8.51 6.46 -19.50
C LYS A 24 -8.04 5.59 -18.33
N GLU A 25 -8.72 5.63 -17.19
CA GLU A 25 -8.38 4.79 -16.03
C GLU A 25 -8.49 3.30 -16.35
N CYS A 26 -9.50 2.92 -17.14
CA CYS A 26 -9.69 1.53 -17.58
C CYS A 26 -8.55 1.05 -18.47
N HIS A 27 -8.19 1.88 -19.46
CA HIS A 27 -7.06 1.61 -20.35
C HIS A 27 -5.73 1.52 -19.58
N GLU A 28 -5.47 2.45 -18.67
CA GLU A 28 -4.27 2.43 -17.83
C GLU A 28 -4.20 1.17 -16.96
N ARG A 29 -5.32 0.78 -16.34
CA ARG A 29 -5.42 -0.45 -15.56
C ARG A 29 -5.10 -1.66 -16.42
N TRP A 30 -5.61 -1.70 -17.64
CA TRP A 30 -5.33 -2.80 -18.55
C TRP A 30 -3.85 -2.85 -18.94
N ILE A 31 -3.27 -1.75 -19.42
CA ILE A 31 -1.85 -1.67 -19.78
C ILE A 31 -0.95 -2.13 -18.63
N ARG A 32 -1.24 -1.67 -17.40
CA ARG A 32 -0.36 -1.88 -16.24
C ARG A 32 -0.51 -3.26 -15.61
N TYR A 33 -1.69 -3.89 -15.68
CA TYR A 33 -2.00 -5.05 -14.84
C TYR A 33 -2.77 -6.19 -15.50
N LEU A 34 -3.52 -5.95 -16.58
CA LEU A 34 -4.43 -6.94 -17.17
C LEU A 34 -4.03 -7.34 -18.59
N LYS A 35 -3.15 -6.58 -19.25
CA LYS A 35 -2.64 -6.90 -20.58
C LYS A 35 -2.01 -8.31 -20.56
N PRO A 36 -2.42 -9.20 -21.48
CA PRO A 36 -1.81 -10.52 -21.59
C PRO A 36 -0.29 -10.42 -21.75
N GLY A 37 0.44 -11.27 -21.03
CA GLY A 37 1.91 -11.26 -20.99
C GLY A 37 2.52 -10.40 -19.89
N VAL A 38 1.74 -9.59 -19.15
CA VAL A 38 2.27 -8.90 -17.95
C VAL A 38 2.57 -9.93 -16.85
N ARG A 39 3.83 -10.01 -16.46
CA ARG A 39 4.34 -10.92 -15.42
C ARG A 39 4.07 -10.34 -14.03
N LYS A 40 3.43 -11.15 -13.19
CA LYS A 40 3.21 -10.89 -11.77
C LYS A 40 4.04 -11.91 -11.00
N GLY A 41 5.09 -11.48 -10.31
CA GLY A 41 5.95 -12.42 -9.58
C GLY A 41 7.34 -11.89 -9.30
N GLN A 42 8.13 -12.77 -8.68
CA GLN A 42 9.51 -12.54 -8.26
C GLN A 42 10.37 -12.05 -9.43
N TRP A 43 11.27 -11.12 -9.11
CA TRP A 43 12.32 -10.66 -10.00
C TRP A 43 13.44 -11.69 -10.01
N THR A 44 13.97 -11.96 -11.20
CA THR A 44 15.16 -12.80 -11.36
C THR A 44 16.41 -11.93 -11.33
N ASP A 45 17.54 -12.52 -10.98
CA ASP A 45 18.84 -11.81 -10.96
C ASP A 45 19.22 -11.28 -12.34
N GLN A 46 18.83 -11.98 -13.41
CA GLN A 46 19.00 -11.51 -14.78
C GLN A 46 18.16 -10.25 -15.06
N GLU A 47 16.89 -10.22 -14.65
CA GLU A 47 16.05 -9.03 -14.78
C GLU A 47 16.65 -7.86 -13.99
N ASP A 48 17.08 -8.09 -12.75
CA ASP A 48 17.69 -7.06 -11.91
C ASP A 48 18.99 -6.52 -12.50
N SER A 49 19.84 -7.40 -13.05
CA SER A 49 21.08 -7.02 -13.74
C SER A 49 20.82 -6.09 -14.93
N ILE A 50 19.78 -6.36 -15.73
CA ILE A 50 19.39 -5.49 -16.85
C ILE A 50 18.96 -4.11 -16.35
N VAL A 51 18.22 -4.04 -15.23
CA VAL A 51 17.80 -2.75 -14.66
C VAL A 51 19.00 -1.97 -14.13
N ILE A 52 19.91 -2.63 -13.40
CA ILE A 52 21.11 -2.01 -12.86
C ILE A 52 21.99 -1.48 -13.99
N ASP A 53 22.28 -2.31 -14.99
CA ASP A 53 23.06 -1.94 -16.19
C ASP A 53 22.48 -0.69 -16.87
N ALA A 54 21.17 -0.71 -17.14
CA ALA A 54 20.51 0.39 -17.84
C ALA A 54 20.55 1.71 -17.06
N VAL A 55 20.42 1.68 -15.73
CA VAL A 55 20.44 2.90 -14.91
C VAL A 55 21.87 3.41 -14.72
N THR A 56 22.83 2.52 -14.48
CA THR A 56 24.24 2.88 -14.24
C THR A 56 24.93 3.40 -15.50
N ASN A 57 24.63 2.82 -16.67
CA ASN A 57 25.26 3.19 -17.94
C ASN A 57 24.50 4.28 -18.72
N SER A 58 23.42 4.82 -18.14
CA SER A 58 22.66 5.93 -18.73
C SER A 58 23.39 7.26 -18.52
N SER A 59 23.54 8.04 -19.60
CA SER A 59 23.99 9.44 -19.52
C SER A 59 22.96 10.38 -18.88
N GLU A 60 21.68 9.97 -18.84
CA GLU A 60 20.60 10.72 -18.19
C GLU A 60 20.50 10.30 -16.72
N GLN A 61 20.65 11.28 -15.81
CA GLN A 61 20.43 11.11 -14.37
C GLN A 61 19.51 12.23 -13.84
N PRO A 62 18.44 11.90 -13.10
CA PRO A 62 17.98 10.55 -12.77
C PRO A 62 17.39 9.83 -13.99
N PHE A 63 17.53 8.50 -14.06
CA PHE A 63 16.95 7.71 -15.15
C PHE A 63 15.41 7.82 -15.19
N THR A 64 14.84 8.21 -16.33
CA THR A 64 13.38 8.35 -16.49
C THR A 64 12.77 7.41 -17.53
N ARG A 65 13.58 6.79 -18.40
CA ARG A 65 13.15 6.02 -19.58
C ARG A 65 12.72 4.59 -19.28
N TRP A 66 11.94 4.40 -18.21
CA TRP A 66 11.49 3.09 -17.72
C TRP A 66 10.61 2.34 -18.73
N SER A 67 9.79 3.06 -19.48
CA SER A 67 8.93 2.47 -20.51
C SER A 67 9.74 1.90 -21.68
N ASP A 68 10.85 2.54 -22.02
CA ASP A 68 11.74 2.06 -23.08
C ASP A 68 12.49 0.82 -22.61
N LEU A 69 12.97 0.82 -21.37
CA LEU A 69 13.65 -0.32 -20.75
C LEU A 69 12.75 -1.57 -20.67
N ALA A 70 11.42 -1.40 -20.60
CA ALA A 70 10.48 -2.52 -20.62
C ALA A 70 10.58 -3.38 -21.90
N GLN A 71 11.10 -2.85 -23.00
CA GLN A 71 11.34 -3.62 -24.23
C GLN A 71 12.43 -4.69 -24.05
N ARG A 72 13.35 -4.51 -23.10
CA ARG A 72 14.43 -5.46 -22.75
C ARG A 72 14.00 -6.47 -21.68
N LEU A 73 12.82 -6.31 -21.08
CA LEU A 73 12.35 -7.12 -19.94
C LEU A 73 10.97 -7.74 -20.26
N PRO A 74 10.93 -8.89 -20.96
CA PRO A 74 9.69 -9.51 -21.38
C PRO A 74 8.68 -9.69 -20.25
N GLY A 75 7.50 -9.09 -20.43
CA GLY A 75 6.40 -9.14 -19.47
C GLY A 75 6.51 -8.19 -18.27
N ARG A 76 7.62 -7.46 -18.10
CA ARG A 76 7.68 -6.34 -17.16
C ARG A 76 7.21 -5.06 -17.82
N VAL A 77 6.56 -4.20 -17.04
CA VAL A 77 6.16 -2.85 -17.50
C VAL A 77 6.96 -1.77 -16.77
N GLY A 78 7.12 -0.59 -17.40
CA GLY A 78 7.95 0.51 -16.89
C GLY A 78 7.70 0.87 -15.42
N LYS A 79 6.44 0.85 -14.97
CA LYS A 79 6.10 1.05 -13.55
C LYS A 79 6.76 0.01 -12.64
N GLN A 80 6.69 -1.27 -12.99
CA GLN A 80 7.30 -2.34 -12.19
C GLN A 80 8.81 -2.16 -12.12
N ILE A 81 9.43 -1.77 -13.24
CA ILE A 81 10.87 -1.56 -13.35
C ILE A 81 11.31 -0.40 -12.45
N ARG A 82 10.64 0.76 -12.56
CA ARG A 82 10.89 1.90 -11.67
C ARG A 82 10.72 1.50 -10.20
N ASP A 83 9.61 0.84 -9.87
CA ASP A 83 9.31 0.43 -8.50
C ASP A 83 10.37 -0.56 -7.96
N ARG A 84 10.91 -1.44 -8.82
CA ARG A 84 12.00 -2.35 -8.46
C ARG A 84 13.29 -1.59 -8.17
N TRP A 85 13.66 -0.63 -9.02
CA TRP A 85 14.84 0.20 -8.81
C TRP A 85 14.75 1.01 -7.50
N VAL A 86 13.71 1.84 -7.35
CA VAL A 86 13.62 2.80 -6.24
C VAL A 86 13.42 2.16 -4.87
N ASN A 87 12.96 0.91 -4.81
CA ASN A 87 12.72 0.21 -3.55
C ASN A 87 13.75 -0.88 -3.22
N HIS A 88 14.49 -1.39 -4.21
CA HIS A 88 15.32 -2.59 -4.02
C HIS A 88 16.71 -2.54 -4.65
N LEU A 89 16.86 -2.00 -5.86
CA LEU A 89 18.14 -2.11 -6.59
C LEU A 89 19.02 -0.88 -6.46
N ASN A 90 18.44 0.28 -6.16
CA ASN A 90 19.21 1.50 -5.96
C ASN A 90 20.16 1.32 -4.75
N PRO A 91 21.49 1.44 -4.93
CA PRO A 91 22.47 1.20 -3.86
C PRO A 91 22.34 2.17 -2.68
N ASN A 92 21.70 3.32 -2.87
CA ASN A 92 21.43 4.27 -1.79
C ASN A 92 20.33 3.79 -0.83
N ILE A 93 19.61 2.73 -1.17
CA ILE A 93 18.52 2.20 -0.35
C ILE A 93 19.08 1.29 0.74
N ASN A 94 18.78 1.65 1.99
CA ASN A 94 19.12 0.87 3.16
C ASN A 94 18.08 -0.25 3.38
N HIS A 95 18.57 -1.49 3.41
CA HIS A 95 17.79 -2.72 3.63
C HIS A 95 17.93 -3.32 5.03
N LEU A 96 18.74 -2.72 5.92
CA LEU A 96 18.89 -3.17 7.29
C LEU A 96 17.57 -3.06 8.06
N PRO A 97 17.37 -3.84 9.14
CA PRO A 97 16.23 -3.65 10.04
C PRO A 97 16.11 -2.19 10.51
N PHE A 98 14.88 -1.74 10.78
CA PHE A 98 14.67 -0.44 11.40
C PHE A 98 15.21 -0.47 12.83
N SER A 99 16.10 0.48 13.14
CA SER A 99 16.59 0.67 14.50
C SER A 99 15.56 1.41 15.37
N ARG A 100 15.85 1.52 16.66
CA ARG A 100 15.05 2.36 17.57
C ARG A 100 15.07 3.82 17.14
N GLU A 101 16.23 4.32 16.72
CA GLU A 101 16.41 5.69 16.21
C GLU A 101 15.60 5.90 14.93
N ASP A 102 15.61 4.92 14.01
CA ASP A 102 14.78 4.97 12.81
C ASP A 102 13.29 5.09 13.17
N ASP A 103 12.82 4.34 14.16
CA ASP A 103 11.42 4.41 14.60
C ASP A 103 11.05 5.75 15.23
N LEU A 104 11.96 6.35 16.01
CA LEU A 104 11.78 7.69 16.57
C LEU A 104 11.73 8.75 15.46
N LEU A 105 12.61 8.65 14.46
CA LEU A 105 12.59 9.54 13.29
C LEU A 105 11.30 9.40 12.50
N LEU A 106 10.82 8.18 12.31
CA LEU A 106 9.54 7.90 11.65
C LEU A 106 8.37 8.49 12.42
N TRP A 107 8.35 8.30 13.75
CA TRP A 107 7.32 8.83 14.62
C TRP A 107 7.23 10.36 14.55
N GLU A 108 8.36 11.05 14.73
CA GLU A 108 8.41 12.51 14.67
C GLU A 108 8.13 13.04 13.26
N GLY A 109 8.62 12.34 12.22
CA GLY A 109 8.29 12.65 10.83
C GLY A 109 6.79 12.60 10.56
N HIS A 110 6.11 11.54 11.03
CA HIS A 110 4.66 11.42 10.89
C HIS A 110 3.89 12.46 11.71
N LYS A 111 4.33 12.81 12.93
CA LYS A 111 3.71 13.90 13.71
C LYS A 111 3.74 15.24 12.96
N LYS A 112 4.85 15.53 12.26
CA LYS A 112 5.03 16.79 11.52
C LYS A 112 4.36 16.78 10.14
N LEU A 113 4.40 15.64 9.45
CA LEU A 113 4.07 15.56 8.01
C LEU A 113 2.86 14.66 7.70
N GLY A 114 2.34 13.92 8.67
CA GLY A 114 1.28 12.93 8.47
C GLY A 114 1.72 11.83 7.50
N LYS A 115 0.83 11.44 6.58
CA LYS A 115 1.06 10.36 5.61
C LYS A 115 1.86 10.78 4.36
N ARG A 116 2.63 11.87 4.44
CA ARG A 116 3.51 12.32 3.35
C ARG A 116 4.79 11.49 3.33
N TRP A 117 4.67 10.21 3.00
CA TRP A 117 5.74 9.21 3.10
C TRP A 117 6.99 9.56 2.29
N VAL A 118 6.82 10.11 1.09
CA VAL A 118 7.93 10.58 0.25
C VAL A 118 8.71 11.67 0.97
N GLU A 119 8.00 12.64 1.56
CA GLU A 119 8.61 13.76 2.27
C GLU A 119 9.29 13.30 3.57
N ILE A 120 8.71 12.34 4.29
CA ILE A 120 9.35 11.71 5.47
C ILE A 120 10.62 10.98 5.05
N SER A 121 10.57 10.16 4.00
CA SER A 121 11.74 9.49 3.43
C SER A 121 12.86 10.48 3.12
N THR A 122 12.54 11.58 2.42
CA THR A 122 13.54 12.57 2.03
C THR A 122 14.06 13.38 3.21
N LYS A 123 13.20 13.90 4.09
CA LYS A 123 13.60 14.83 5.17
C LYS A 123 14.15 14.14 6.41
N SER A 124 13.60 12.98 6.78
CA SER A 124 13.98 12.27 8.02
C SER A 124 15.02 11.17 7.78
N PHE A 125 15.07 10.60 6.57
CA PHE A 125 15.96 9.48 6.24
C PHE A 125 16.91 9.78 5.08
N ASN A 126 16.99 11.03 4.62
CA ASN A 126 17.85 11.45 3.51
C ASN A 126 17.66 10.60 2.23
N SER A 127 16.42 10.12 2.00
CA SER A 127 16.05 9.22 0.90
C SER A 127 16.72 7.82 0.93
N THR A 128 17.39 7.45 2.03
CA THR A 128 17.98 6.11 2.20
C THR A 128 16.93 5.04 2.50
N ARG A 129 15.77 5.43 3.02
CA ARG A 129 14.60 4.55 3.18
C ARG A 129 13.51 5.00 2.24
N SER A 130 13.13 4.17 1.25
CA SER A 130 12.07 4.55 0.32
C SER A 130 10.73 4.79 1.02
N GLU A 131 9.84 5.56 0.37
CA GLU A 131 8.45 5.77 0.82
C GLU A 131 7.73 4.45 1.17
N ASN A 132 8.08 3.36 0.47
CA ASN A 132 7.51 2.05 0.70
C ASN A 132 8.03 1.43 1.99
N HIS A 133 9.33 1.55 2.28
CA HIS A 133 9.90 1.14 3.57
C HIS A 133 9.25 1.88 4.74
N ILE A 134 9.16 3.21 4.64
CA ILE A 134 8.53 4.08 5.65
C ILE A 134 7.08 3.69 5.90
N LYS A 135 6.28 3.60 4.84
CA LYS A 135 4.87 3.20 4.91
C LYS A 135 4.71 1.79 5.49
N ASN A 136 5.53 0.83 5.05
CA ASN A 136 5.47 -0.54 5.54
C ASN A 136 5.85 -0.64 7.02
N ARG A 137 6.88 0.11 7.44
CA ARG A 137 7.26 0.17 8.85
C ARG A 137 6.14 0.75 9.68
N TRP A 138 5.56 1.88 9.27
CA TRP A 138 4.47 2.53 10.00
C TRP A 138 3.31 1.57 10.28
N TYR A 139 2.87 0.80 9.28
CA TYR A 139 1.75 -0.13 9.43
C TYR A 139 2.12 -1.46 10.10
N SER A 140 3.40 -1.74 10.34
CA SER A 140 3.87 -2.99 10.92
C SER A 140 3.43 -3.16 12.38
N ALA A 141 3.21 -4.41 12.80
CA ALA A 141 2.90 -4.72 14.19
C ALA A 141 4.05 -4.38 15.15
N SER A 142 5.30 -4.56 14.70
CA SER A 142 6.49 -4.23 15.50
C SER A 142 6.58 -2.73 15.79
N PHE A 143 6.27 -1.87 14.81
CA PHE A 143 6.26 -0.42 15.04
C PHE A 143 5.16 0.01 16.02
N LYS A 144 3.94 -0.56 15.87
CA LYS A 144 2.86 -0.29 16.83
C LYS A 144 3.23 -0.69 18.26
N LYS A 145 3.86 -1.85 18.42
CA LYS A 145 4.37 -2.32 19.72
C LYS A 145 5.44 -1.40 20.27
N PHE A 146 6.38 -0.97 19.43
CA PHE A 146 7.40 0.01 19.80
C PHE A 146 6.77 1.31 20.32
N ILE A 147 5.85 1.91 19.56
CA ILE A 147 5.16 3.16 19.97
C ILE A 147 4.37 2.98 21.26
N SER A 148 3.67 1.84 21.42
CA SER A 148 2.96 1.52 22.64
C SER A 148 3.87 1.45 23.87
N ASN A 149 5.07 0.90 23.69
CA ASN A 149 6.05 0.75 24.77
C ASN A 149 6.73 2.09 25.13
N GLU A 150 7.03 2.92 24.13
CA GLU A 150 7.75 4.18 24.32
C GLU A 150 6.84 5.33 24.76
N PHE A 151 5.61 5.40 24.23
CA PHE A 151 4.71 6.56 24.40
C PHE A 151 3.36 6.19 25.03
N GLY A 152 3.15 4.92 25.38
CA GLY A 152 1.92 4.41 25.97
C GLY A 152 0.94 3.81 24.96
N PRO A 153 -0.02 2.98 25.43
CA PRO A 153 -0.87 2.13 24.60
C PRO A 153 -1.74 2.90 23.59
N ASP A 154 -2.12 4.13 23.91
CA ASP A 154 -3.01 4.94 23.08
C ASP A 154 -2.28 5.88 22.11
N ALA A 155 -0.94 5.94 22.14
CA ALA A 155 -0.17 6.88 21.34
C ALA A 155 -0.39 6.66 19.83
N TYR A 156 -0.37 5.42 19.37
CA TYR A 156 -0.54 5.09 17.95
C TYR A 156 -1.99 5.33 17.44
N SER A 157 -2.99 5.28 18.33
CA SER A 157 -4.41 5.49 18.02
C SER A 157 -4.81 6.96 17.83
N GLY A 158 -3.90 7.91 18.02
CA GLY A 158 -4.09 9.36 17.94
C GLY A 158 -4.51 9.95 16.57
N GLY A 159 -5.23 9.18 15.74
CA GLY A 159 -5.90 9.64 14.53
C GLY A 159 -7.41 9.38 14.50
N LYS A 160 -8.01 8.93 15.60
CA LYS A 160 -9.48 8.77 15.74
C LYS A 160 -10.00 9.25 17.11
N ALA A 161 -10.13 10.56 17.30
CA ALA A 161 -11.08 11.19 18.25
C ALA A 161 -11.20 12.67 17.85
N SER A 162 -12.21 13.06 17.07
CA SER A 162 -13.41 13.68 17.64
C SER A 162 -14.67 13.38 16.82
N LYS A 163 -15.49 12.45 17.31
CA LYS A 163 -16.95 12.64 17.30
C LYS A 163 -17.40 12.43 18.74
N GLY A 164 -18.18 13.38 19.24
CA GLY A 164 -18.60 13.49 20.62
C GLY A 164 -19.19 12.19 21.15
N LYS A 165 -18.91 11.92 22.42
CA LYS A 165 -19.65 10.98 23.23
C LYS A 165 -21.03 11.62 23.47
N ASP A 166 -22.07 11.04 22.90
CA ASP A 166 -23.39 11.10 23.50
C ASP A 166 -23.55 9.85 24.36
N ASP A 167 -23.45 10.05 25.67
CA ASP A 167 -23.77 9.06 26.70
C ASP A 167 -25.26 8.69 26.60
N LYS A 168 -25.55 7.40 26.37
CA LYS A 168 -26.88 6.85 26.63
C LYS A 168 -26.74 5.65 27.58
N PRO A 169 -27.42 5.67 28.74
CA PRO A 169 -27.18 4.71 29.81
C PRO A 169 -27.66 3.29 29.43
N LYS A 170 -26.84 2.29 29.78
CA LYS A 170 -27.15 0.87 29.68
C LYS A 170 -28.18 0.49 30.76
N THR A 171 -29.44 0.30 30.38
CA THR A 171 -30.43 -0.34 31.24
C THR A 171 -30.15 -1.85 31.33
N GLN A 172 -29.87 -2.31 32.54
CA GLN A 172 -29.77 -3.72 32.90
C GLN A 172 -31.17 -4.33 32.95
N MET A 173 -31.48 -5.32 32.10
CA MET A 173 -32.62 -6.21 32.32
C MET A 173 -32.20 -7.31 33.28
N LYS A 174 -32.70 -7.22 34.53
CA LYS A 174 -32.71 -8.33 35.49
C LYS A 174 -33.81 -9.32 35.10
N GLN A 175 -33.47 -10.60 35.13
CA GLN A 175 -34.43 -11.71 35.15
C GLN A 175 -35.17 -11.72 36.48
N LEU A 176 -36.50 -11.86 36.43
CA LEU A 176 -37.33 -12.39 37.51
C LEU A 176 -38.19 -13.52 36.90
N LYS A 177 -38.21 -14.65 37.62
CA LYS A 177 -38.96 -15.88 37.33
C LYS A 177 -40.39 -15.80 37.88
N GLU A 178 -41.15 -16.85 37.54
CA GLU A 178 -42.44 -17.34 38.08
C GLU A 178 -43.68 -16.95 37.25
N GLU A 179 -44.67 -17.79 36.97
CA GLU A 179 -44.93 -19.24 36.99
C GLU A 179 -46.21 -19.46 36.14
N ASP A 180 -46.48 -20.71 35.76
CA ASP A 180 -47.62 -21.20 34.96
C ASP A 180 -49.02 -20.78 35.47
N PRO A 181 -50.03 -20.71 34.59
CA PRO A 181 -51.06 -21.76 34.68
C PRO A 181 -51.67 -22.24 33.34
N ALA A 182 -52.04 -23.53 33.36
CA ALA A 182 -53.10 -24.18 32.58
C ALA A 182 -52.77 -24.78 31.19
N THR A 183 -52.19 -25.98 31.22
CA THR A 183 -52.85 -27.26 30.87
C THR A 183 -54.06 -27.23 29.92
N LYS A 184 -53.88 -27.90 28.77
CA LYS A 184 -54.84 -28.73 27.98
C LYS A 184 -56.05 -28.06 27.32
N CYS A 185 -56.19 -28.33 26.02
CA CYS A 185 -57.27 -29.18 25.52
C CYS A 185 -56.80 -30.00 24.31
N ALA A 186 -57.14 -31.29 24.31
CA ALA A 186 -56.85 -32.27 23.28
C ALA A 186 -58.01 -32.38 22.28
N ALA A 187 -57.69 -32.63 21.02
CA ALA A 187 -58.44 -33.46 20.07
C ALA A 187 -57.49 -33.85 18.93
#